data_AF-A0A9P3AXY7-F1
#
_entry.id   AF-A0A9P3AXY7-F1
#
_cell.length_a   1.000
_cell.length_b   1.000
_cell.length_c   1.000
_cell.angle_alpha   90.00
_cell.angle_beta   90.00
_cell.angle_gamma   90.00
#
_symmetry.space_group_name_H-M   'P 1'
#
loop_
_entity.id
_entity.type
_entity.pdbx_description
1 polymer ?
#
loop_
_entity_poly.entity_id
_entity_poly.type
_entity_poly.pdbx_seq_one_letter_code
_entity_poly.pdbx_strand_id
1 'polypeptide(L)'
;MKPPLPKLRDSHDLPLDGARTAFRSHRTRLSNYDRSRSDDLEKSIIQARQHNLRIAEKSYIERQEHALGLEPEDKPGAGFEP
;
A
#
# COMPACT_ATOMS: atom_id res chain seq x y z
N MET A 1 -21.38 -15.92 9.02
CA MET A 1 -19.99 -16.39 9.16
C MET A 1 -19.05 -15.25 8.77
N LYS A 2 -18.07 -14.91 9.61
CA LYS A 2 -17.03 -13.93 9.26
C LYS A 2 -16.02 -14.66 8.35
N PRO A 3 -15.65 -14.12 7.17
CA PRO A 3 -14.70 -14.79 6.29
C PRO A 3 -13.35 -14.97 7.01
N PRO A 4 -12.62 -16.08 6.75
CA PRO A 4 -11.33 -16.32 7.37
C PRO A 4 -10.36 -15.21 6.98
N LEU A 5 -9.70 -14.61 7.98
CA LEU A 5 -8.66 -13.61 7.75
C LEU A 5 -7.46 -14.26 7.02
N PRO A 6 -6.79 -13.54 6.10
CA PRO A 6 -5.57 -14.02 5.45
C PRO A 6 -4.52 -14.52 6.46
N LYS A 7 -3.88 -15.66 6.16
CA LYS A 7 -2.86 -16.28 7.03
C LYS A 7 -1.53 -15.52 7.07
N LEU A 8 -1.17 -14.82 5.99
CA LEU A 8 -0.01 -13.94 6.02
C LEU A 8 -0.39 -12.65 6.72
N ARG A 9 0.50 -12.15 7.57
CA ARG A 9 0.38 -10.86 8.26
C ARG A 9 1.66 -10.05 8.06
N ASP A 10 1.54 -8.73 8.05
CA ASP A 10 2.69 -7.83 8.01
C ASP A 10 3.31 -7.65 9.40
N SER A 11 4.30 -6.75 9.51
CA SER A 11 4.98 -6.44 10.78
C SER A 11 4.08 -5.78 11.83
N HIS A 12 2.90 -5.30 11.45
CA HIS A 12 1.90 -4.71 12.33
C HIS A 12 0.76 -5.69 12.62
N ASP A 13 0.98 -6.99 12.35
CA ASP A 13 -0.01 -8.05 12.51
C ASP A 13 -1.28 -7.85 11.64
N LEU A 14 -1.23 -6.97 10.64
CA LEU A 14 -2.36 -6.76 9.74
C LEU A 14 -2.34 -7.83 8.64
N PRO A 15 -3.48 -8.42 8.27
CA PRO A 15 -3.52 -9.40 7.20
C PRO A 15 -2.89 -8.85 5.92
N LEU A 16 -1.95 -9.59 5.34
CA LEU A 16 -1.42 -9.37 4.01
C LEU A 16 -2.51 -9.75 3.03
N ASP A 17 -3.39 -8.78 2.77
CA ASP A 17 -4.38 -8.87 1.72
C ASP A 17 -3.72 -8.86 0.32
N GLY A 18 -4.55 -9.14 -0.69
CA GLY A 18 -4.10 -9.17 -2.08
C GLY A 18 -3.54 -7.82 -2.56
N ALA A 19 -4.02 -6.70 -2.03
CA ALA A 19 -3.57 -5.37 -2.41
C ALA A 19 -2.16 -5.08 -1.85
N ARG A 20 -1.90 -5.38 -0.57
CA ARG A 20 -0.57 -5.27 0.05
C ARG A 20 0.46 -6.16 -0.66
N THR A 21 0.05 -7.36 -1.04
CA THR A 21 0.89 -8.26 -1.83
C THR A 21 1.19 -7.68 -3.22
N ALA A 22 0.19 -7.09 -3.88
CA ALA A 22 0.35 -6.41 -5.16
C ALA A 22 1.27 -5.19 -5.07
N PHE A 23 1.13 -4.33 -4.05
CA PHE A 23 2.02 -3.20 -3.80
C PHE A 23 3.47 -3.66 -3.63
N ARG A 24 3.70 -4.70 -2.81
CA ARG A 24 5.04 -5.27 -2.62
C ARG A 24 5.63 -5.78 -3.93
N SER A 25 4.85 -6.54 -4.71
CA SER A 25 5.30 -7.05 -6.01
C SER A 25 5.63 -5.92 -6.99
N HIS A 26 4.77 -4.89 -7.06
CA HIS A 26 4.98 -3.76 -7.96
C HIS A 26 6.21 -2.94 -7.58
N ARG A 27 6.44 -2.71 -6.27
CA ARG A 27 7.64 -2.06 -5.75
C ARG A 27 8.91 -2.82 -6.15
N THR A 28 8.91 -4.15 -6.03
CA THR A 28 10.05 -4.98 -6.46
C THR A 28 10.30 -4.85 -7.97
N ARG A 29 9.26 -4.88 -8.81
CA ARG A 29 9.41 -4.70 -10.26
C ARG A 29 10.01 -3.34 -10.62
N LEU A 30 9.50 -2.26 -10.02
CA LEU A 30 10.04 -0.92 -10.25
C LEU A 30 11.51 -0.80 -9.80
N SER A 31 11.87 -1.41 -8.67
CA SER A 31 13.27 -1.43 -8.22
C SER A 31 14.18 -2.24 -9.15
N ASN A 32 13.67 -3.31 -9.76
CA ASN A 32 14.43 -4.07 -10.75
C ASN A 32 14.61 -3.29 -12.06
N TYR A 33 13.60 -2.53 -12.49
CA TYR A 33 13.74 -1.63 -13.64
C TYR A 33 14.73 -0.50 -13.37
N ASP A 34 14.70 0.08 -12.16
CA ASP A 34 15.64 1.14 -11.76
C ASP A 34 17.11 0.67 -11.79
N ARG A 35 17.36 -0.60 -11.43
CA ARG A 35 18.70 -1.22 -11.51
C ARG A 35 19.12 -1.63 -12.92
N SER A 36 18.20 -1.65 -13.87
CA SER A 36 18.53 -1.98 -15.26
C SER A 36 19.29 -0.83 -15.93
N ARG A 37 19.92 -1.08 -17.08
CA ARG A 37 20.57 0.00 -17.86
C ARG A 37 19.51 0.87 -18.53
N SER A 38 18.83 1.67 -17.73
CA SER A 38 17.85 2.65 -18.16
C SER A 38 18.48 4.02 -18.38
N ASP A 39 17.97 4.74 -19.36
CA ASP A 39 18.31 6.15 -19.58
C ASP A 39 17.72 7.06 -18.47
N ASP A 40 18.13 8.32 -18.45
CA ASP A 40 17.72 9.25 -17.39
C ASP A 40 16.22 9.57 -17.43
N LEU A 41 15.59 9.51 -18.61
CA LEU A 41 14.16 9.69 -18.76
C LEU A 41 13.38 8.52 -18.13
N GLU A 42 13.77 7.29 -18.45
CA GLU A 42 13.20 6.07 -17.87
C GLU A 42 13.34 6.05 -16.35
N LYS A 43 14.51 6.44 -15.82
CA LYS A 43 14.71 6.56 -14.38
C LYS A 43 13.78 7.59 -13.74
N SER A 44 13.60 8.75 -14.36
CA SER A 44 12.65 9.76 -13.84
C SER A 44 11.21 9.23 -13.79
N ILE A 45 10.80 8.46 -14.80
CA ILE A 45 9.48 7.82 -14.85
C ILE A 45 9.35 6.76 -13.75
N ILE A 46 10.38 5.93 -13.55
CA ILE A 46 10.40 4.90 -12.52
C ILE A 46 10.32 5.54 -11.12
N GLN A 47 11.07 6.61 -10.88
CA GLN A 47 11.02 7.34 -9.61
C GLN A 47 9.63 7.93 -9.34
N ALA A 48 9.00 8.55 -10.34
CA ALA A 48 7.63 9.05 -10.22
C ALA A 48 6.63 7.91 -9.90
N ARG A 49 6.78 6.75 -10.54
CA ARG A 49 5.95 5.56 -10.25
C ARG A 49 6.18 5.04 -8.84
N GLN A 50 7.43 4.97 -8.37
CA GLN A 50 7.75 4.54 -7.00
C GLN A 50 7.16 5.50 -5.96
N HIS A 51 7.17 6.81 -6.24
CA HIS A 51 6.55 7.82 -5.38
C HIS A 51 5.03 7.62 -5.30
N ASN A 52 4.36 7.50 -6.45
CA ASN A 52 2.91 7.30 -6.51
C ASN A 52 2.49 5.98 -5.84
N LEU A 53 3.30 4.92 -6.00
CA LEU A 53 3.04 3.64 -5.36
C LEU A 53 3.11 3.74 -3.82
N ARG A 54 4.08 4.50 -3.28
CA ARG A 54 4.18 4.73 -1.83
C ARG A 54 2.97 5.47 -1.28
N ILE A 55 2.49 6.49 -2.00
CA ILE A 55 1.26 7.21 -1.61
C ILE A 55 0.05 6.26 -1.64
N ALA A 56 -0.11 5.48 -2.71
CA ALA A 56 -1.21 4.54 -2.84
C ALA A 56 -1.20 3.45 -1.75
N GLU A 57 -0.03 2.86 -1.46
CA GLU A 57 0.14 1.87 -0.39
C GLU A 57 -0.23 2.46 0.97
N LYS A 58 0.24 3.68 1.27
CA LYS A 58 -0.09 4.39 2.52
C LYS A 58 -1.59 4.66 2.65
N SER A 59 -2.22 5.29 1.64
CA SER A 59 -3.65 5.59 1.69
C SER A 59 -4.53 4.35 1.75
N TYR A 60 -4.09 3.24 1.16
CA TYR A 60 -4.78 1.96 1.29
C TYR A 60 -4.72 1.43 2.73
N ILE A 61 -3.55 1.47 3.36
CA ILE A 61 -3.36 1.04 4.75
C ILE A 61 -4.22 1.89 5.69
N GLU A 62 -4.15 3.22 5.59
CA GLU A 62 -4.95 4.15 6.41
C GLU A 62 -6.45 3.83 6.31
N ARG A 63 -6.97 3.66 5.09
CA ARG A 63 -8.39 3.29 4.88
C ARG A 63 -8.75 1.93 5.47
N GLN A 64 -7.82 0.97 5.44
CA GLN A 64 -8.02 -0.34 6.08
C GLN A 64 -8.03 -0.23 7.61
N GLU A 65 -7.09 0.53 8.19
CA GLU A 65 -7.03 0.77 9.63
C GLU A 65 -8.32 1.43 10.13
N HIS A 66 -8.82 2.45 9.41
CA HIS A 66 -10.13 3.05 9.67
C HIS A 66 -11.28 2.05 9.57
N ALA A 67 -11.35 1.26 8.50
CA ALA A 67 -12.40 0.25 8.32
C ALA A 67 -12.37 -0.86 9.39
N LEU A 68 -11.21 -1.12 9.97
CA LEU A 68 -11.01 -2.10 11.04
C LEU A 68 -11.18 -1.51 12.44
N GLY A 69 -11.39 -0.19 12.57
CA GLY A 69 -11.49 0.49 13.86
C GLY A 69 -10.17 0.50 14.64
N LEU A 70 -9.04 0.46 13.93
CA LEU A 70 -7.69 0.49 14.49
C LEU A 70 -7.10 1.90 14.57
N GLU A 71 -7.85 2.90 14.08
CA GLU A 71 -7.53 4.30 14.29
C GLU A 71 -7.49 4.61 15.80
N PRO A 72 -6.50 5.38 16.29
CA PRO A 72 -6.61 5.96 17.63
C PRO A 72 -7.91 6.78 17.70
N GLU A 73 -8.70 6.61 18.78
CA GLU A 73 -10.03 7.21 18.94
C GLU A 73 -10.14 8.62 18.33
N ASP A 74 -11.06 8.72 17.38
CA ASP A 74 -11.23 9.84 16.48
C ASP A 74 -11.57 11.14 17.24
N LYS A 75 -10.93 12.26 16.86
CA LYS A 75 -11.59 13.55 17.02
C LYS A 75 -12.68 13.62 15.95
N PRO A 76 -13.91 14.00 16.30
CA PRO A 76 -15.05 13.85 15.41
C PRO A 76 -14.92 14.78 14.21
N GLY A 77 -14.88 14.21 12.99
CA GLY A 77 -15.22 14.94 11.78
C GLY A 77 -14.41 14.62 10.54
N ALA A 78 -14.59 13.43 9.97
CA ALA A 78 -14.44 13.24 8.52
C ALA A 78 -15.23 12.00 8.10
N GLY A 79 -16.57 12.14 8.07
CA GLY A 79 -17.42 11.13 7.45
C GLY A 79 -16.99 10.88 6.02
N PHE A 80 -16.60 9.65 5.71
CA PHE A 80 -16.53 9.15 4.35
C PHE A 80 -17.88 8.50 4.04
N GLU A 81 -18.75 9.22 3.31
CA GLU A 81 -19.91 8.58 2.66
C GLU A 81 -19.46 7.95 1.32
N PRO A 82 -19.97 6.73 1.00
CA PRO A 82 -19.58 5.96 -0.18
C PRO A 82 -20.03 6.57 -1.51
#